data_AF-A0A250KKK6-F1
#
_entry.id   AF-A0A250KKK6-F1
#
_cell.length_a   1.000
_cell.length_b   1.000
_cell.length_c   1.000
_cell.angle_alpha   90.00
_cell.angle_beta   90.00
_cell.angle_gamma   90.00
#
_symmetry.space_group_name_H-M   'P 1'
#
loop_
_entity.id
_entity.type
_entity.pdbx_description
1 polymer ?
#
loop_
_entity_poly.entity_id
_entity_poly.type
_entity_poly.pdbx_seq_one_letter_code
_entity_poly.pdbx_strand_id
1 'polypeptide(L)'
;MKKMFFPLIGFTLLFLTACYNQVSSGDHSAIDVEVQMKGDSTRYGLACDGCSDSVIVLLPNEGGDPIKFDIVTAKRNGMVYGTPQIGDALAIVPNPIDPYEAEMVIDLEQMKGTWTFQVLPKLKPNPTKTEEEILAGMSDSMKAALFIPREYGFTLKSYNQASPVGYIMKANSLEDESPVEYPKVTVYTSWHIFNGRLYIYKDTLDEQGNRIPQDSVGFDSGSMRYLSADSMAALFGKKVMQYHRKKNALEANKEAQKAEEKIATTHVKK
;
A
#
# COMPACT_ATOMS: atom_id res chain seq x y z
N MET A 1 15.28 -4.07 -82.41
CA MET A 1 14.63 -2.97 -83.17
C MET A 1 13.66 -2.23 -82.26
N LYS A 2 13.71 -0.88 -82.29
CA LYS A 2 12.70 0.11 -81.82
C LYS A 2 12.43 0.15 -80.30
N LYS A 3 13.03 1.10 -79.56
CA LYS A 3 12.67 2.53 -79.36
C LYS A 3 11.45 2.77 -78.46
N MET A 4 11.74 3.35 -77.30
CA MET A 4 11.07 4.46 -76.60
C MET A 4 9.60 4.27 -76.18
N PHE A 5 9.29 4.49 -74.90
CA PHE A 5 8.73 5.77 -74.39
C PHE A 5 8.43 5.66 -72.88
N PHE A 6 9.00 6.58 -72.11
CA PHE A 6 8.58 6.94 -70.76
C PHE A 6 7.24 7.71 -70.84
N PRO A 7 6.35 7.58 -69.85
CA PRO A 7 6.09 8.73 -68.96
C PRO A 7 5.94 8.28 -67.50
N LEU A 8 6.68 8.87 -66.56
CA LEU A 8 6.26 10.01 -65.74
C LEU A 8 4.96 9.73 -64.96
N ILE A 9 5.06 8.86 -63.95
CA ILE A 9 4.05 8.72 -62.90
C ILE A 9 4.68 9.26 -61.61
N GLY A 10 4.14 10.39 -61.18
CA GLY A 10 4.54 11.12 -59.98
C GLY A 10 4.47 10.24 -58.75
N PHE A 11 5.62 10.12 -58.08
CA PHE A 11 5.75 9.49 -56.78
C PHE A 11 5.32 10.52 -55.72
N THR A 12 4.01 10.69 -55.53
CA THR A 12 3.48 11.38 -54.35
C THR A 12 3.55 10.41 -53.17
N LEU A 13 4.70 10.43 -52.48
CA LEU A 13 4.85 9.97 -51.11
C LEU A 13 3.92 10.82 -50.22
N LEU A 14 2.71 10.34 -50.03
CA LEU A 14 1.85 10.76 -48.92
C LEU A 14 2.51 10.24 -47.64
N PHE A 15 3.28 11.11 -46.98
CA PHE A 15 3.59 10.96 -45.57
C PHE A 15 2.28 11.01 -44.79
N LEU A 16 1.67 9.84 -44.56
CA LEU A 16 0.70 9.66 -43.50
C LEU A 16 1.46 9.79 -42.18
N THR A 17 1.65 11.03 -41.73
CA THR A 17 1.87 11.30 -40.31
C THR A 17 0.56 10.96 -39.62
N ALA A 18 0.41 9.68 -39.27
CA ALA A 18 -0.54 9.28 -38.26
C ALA A 18 -0.14 10.03 -36.99
N CYS A 19 -0.86 11.10 -36.68
CA CYS A 19 -0.90 11.64 -35.34
C CYS A 19 -1.44 10.53 -34.46
N TYR A 20 -0.52 9.74 -33.90
CA TYR A 20 -0.79 8.92 -32.75
C TYR A 20 -1.24 9.92 -31.68
N ASN A 21 -2.55 10.01 -31.45
CA ASN A 21 -3.06 10.62 -30.23
C ASN A 21 -2.57 9.74 -29.09
N GLN A 22 -1.33 10.01 -28.63
CA GLN A 22 -1.01 9.82 -27.24
C GLN A 22 -1.96 10.75 -26.50
N VAL A 23 -3.11 10.21 -26.09
CA VAL A 23 -3.90 10.79 -25.03
C VAL A 23 -2.90 10.99 -23.89
N SER A 24 -2.51 12.24 -23.65
CA SER A 24 -1.74 12.58 -22.47
C SER A 24 -2.62 12.19 -21.30
N SER A 25 -2.28 11.07 -20.66
CA SER A 25 -2.77 10.71 -19.34
C SER A 25 -2.27 11.80 -18.40
N GLY A 26 -3.12 12.80 -18.23
CA GLY A 26 -2.84 14.04 -17.53
C GLY A 26 -4.13 14.79 -17.26
N ASP A 27 -5.24 14.06 -17.08
CA ASP A 27 -6.37 14.62 -16.36
C ASP A 27 -5.98 14.57 -14.88
N HIS A 28 -5.45 15.69 -14.40
CA HIS A 28 -5.50 16.00 -12.98
C HIS A 28 -6.95 16.30 -12.60
N SER A 29 -7.80 15.28 -12.62
CA SER A 29 -9.10 15.35 -11.94
C SER A 29 -8.83 15.55 -10.46
N ALA A 30 -9.58 16.44 -9.81
CA ALA A 30 -9.55 16.62 -8.36
C ALA A 30 -9.97 15.34 -7.60
N ILE A 31 -10.51 14.36 -8.32
CA ILE A 31 -10.93 13.04 -7.86
C ILE A 31 -9.86 12.03 -8.24
N ASP A 32 -9.37 11.29 -7.26
CA ASP A 32 -8.51 10.13 -7.44
C ASP A 32 -9.36 9.00 -8.06
N VAL A 33 -9.20 8.78 -9.36
CA VAL A 33 -9.94 7.74 -10.08
C VAL A 33 -9.34 6.39 -9.71
N GLU A 34 -9.94 5.72 -8.73
CA GLU A 34 -9.58 4.34 -8.44
C GLU A 34 -9.88 3.46 -9.65
N VAL A 35 -8.84 2.76 -10.13
CA VAL A 35 -8.95 1.88 -11.30
C VAL A 35 -9.75 0.64 -10.90
N GLN A 36 -11.01 0.59 -11.28
CA GLN A 36 -11.86 -0.58 -11.07
C GLN A 36 -11.31 -1.77 -11.86
N MET A 37 -10.92 -2.83 -11.16
CA MET A 37 -10.42 -4.04 -11.79
C MET A 37 -11.59 -4.85 -12.41
N LYS A 38 -11.30 -5.60 -13.48
CA LYS A 38 -12.31 -6.42 -14.15
C LYS A 38 -12.91 -7.44 -13.17
N GLY A 39 -14.22 -7.36 -12.93
CA GLY A 39 -14.94 -8.23 -12.00
C GLY A 39 -15.03 -7.71 -10.55
N ASP A 40 -14.61 -6.47 -10.30
CA ASP A 40 -14.87 -5.78 -9.04
C ASP A 40 -16.30 -5.23 -9.04
N SER A 41 -17.09 -5.57 -8.02
CA SER A 41 -18.44 -5.02 -7.82
C SER A 41 -18.44 -3.75 -6.96
N THR A 42 -17.30 -3.39 -6.39
CA THR A 42 -17.15 -2.22 -5.52
C THR A 42 -17.42 -0.92 -6.27
N ARG A 43 -18.15 0.00 -5.64
CA ARG A 43 -18.43 1.34 -6.12
C ARG A 43 -17.54 2.35 -5.41
N TYR A 44 -16.79 3.09 -6.20
CA TYR A 44 -15.83 4.08 -5.73
C TYR A 44 -16.37 5.50 -5.97
N GLY A 45 -16.21 6.37 -4.99
CA GLY A 45 -16.73 7.73 -5.08
C GLY A 45 -16.42 8.59 -3.87
N LEU A 46 -16.95 9.81 -3.89
CA LEU A 46 -16.88 10.74 -2.78
C LEU A 46 -18.18 10.78 -1.99
N ALA A 47 -18.08 10.77 -0.67
CA ALA A 47 -19.20 11.01 0.23
C ALA A 47 -19.71 12.46 0.04
N CYS A 48 -21.01 12.59 -0.23
CA CYS A 48 -21.66 13.87 -0.48
C CYS A 48 -22.50 14.33 0.70
N ASP A 49 -23.03 15.55 0.58
CA ASP A 49 -24.04 16.04 1.51
C ASP A 49 -25.29 15.14 1.49
N GLY A 50 -25.91 14.97 2.66
CA GLY A 50 -27.01 14.03 2.90
C GLY A 50 -26.59 12.66 3.43
N CYS A 51 -25.30 12.43 3.69
CA CYS A 51 -24.84 11.27 4.46
C CYS A 51 -25.39 11.32 5.90
N SER A 52 -25.84 10.16 6.38
CA SER A 52 -26.42 9.97 7.71
C SER A 52 -26.02 8.60 8.27
N ASP A 53 -26.47 8.32 9.49
CA ASP A 53 -26.22 7.03 10.15
C ASP A 53 -26.82 5.81 9.45
N SER A 54 -27.76 6.02 8.52
CA SER A 54 -28.48 4.97 7.78
C SER A 54 -28.24 5.02 6.27
N VAL A 55 -27.76 6.14 5.73
CA VAL A 55 -27.65 6.34 4.28
C VAL A 55 -26.34 7.03 3.95
N ILE A 56 -25.64 6.53 2.93
CA ILE A 56 -24.52 7.23 2.30
C ILE A 56 -24.96 7.74 0.94
N VAL A 57 -24.68 9.02 0.67
CA VAL A 57 -24.82 9.62 -0.65
C VAL A 57 -23.45 9.65 -1.29
N LEU A 58 -23.26 8.86 -2.36
CA LEU A 58 -21.98 8.68 -3.03
C LEU A 58 -22.02 9.35 -4.41
N LEU A 59 -21.09 10.26 -4.68
CA LEU A 59 -20.81 10.72 -6.04
C LEU A 59 -19.80 9.78 -6.68
N PRO A 60 -20.17 9.01 -7.72
CA PRO A 60 -19.26 8.04 -8.34
C PRO A 60 -18.05 8.72 -8.98
N ASN A 61 -16.89 8.07 -8.92
CA ASN A 61 -15.67 8.55 -9.60
C ASN A 61 -15.82 8.59 -11.13
N GLU A 62 -16.70 7.76 -11.70
CA GLU A 62 -17.04 7.75 -13.13
C GLU A 62 -17.85 9.00 -13.56
N GLY A 63 -18.27 9.82 -12.60
CA GLY A 63 -19.16 10.95 -12.81
C GLY A 63 -20.64 10.55 -12.82
N GLY A 64 -21.50 11.56 -12.97
CA GLY A 64 -22.96 11.39 -12.97
C GLY A 64 -23.63 11.90 -11.69
N ASP A 65 -24.87 11.48 -11.48
CA ASP A 65 -25.67 11.90 -10.33
C ASP A 65 -25.27 11.12 -9.05
N PRO A 66 -25.37 11.74 -7.86
CA PRO A 66 -25.12 11.05 -6.61
C PRO A 66 -26.10 9.88 -6.39
N ILE A 67 -25.56 8.74 -5.96
CA ILE A 67 -26.29 7.51 -5.67
C ILE A 67 -26.47 7.39 -4.16
N LYS A 68 -27.67 6.97 -3.72
CA LYS A 68 -27.96 6.74 -2.30
C LYS A 68 -27.85 5.25 -1.99
N PHE A 69 -27.09 4.93 -0.95
CA PHE A 69 -26.95 3.58 -0.43
C PHE A 69 -27.50 3.48 0.99
N ASP A 70 -28.36 2.49 1.26
CA ASP A 70 -28.73 2.10 2.62
C ASP A 70 -27.56 1.33 3.27
N ILE A 71 -27.13 1.78 4.45
CA ILE A 71 -26.01 1.18 5.18
C ILE A 71 -26.42 0.57 6.53
N VAL A 72 -27.72 0.48 6.83
CA VAL A 72 -28.22 0.01 8.12
C VAL A 72 -27.77 -1.42 8.40
N THR A 73 -27.85 -2.29 7.40
CA THR A 73 -27.41 -3.69 7.51
C THR A 73 -25.91 -3.80 7.69
N ALA A 74 -25.12 -3.11 6.87
CA ALA A 74 -23.66 -3.06 7.01
C ALA A 74 -23.24 -2.56 8.41
N LYS A 75 -23.88 -1.50 8.91
CA LYS A 75 -23.59 -0.93 10.23
C LYS A 75 -23.90 -1.90 11.36
N ARG A 76 -25.06 -2.58 11.31
CA ARG A 76 -25.43 -3.62 12.30
C ARG A 76 -24.44 -4.79 12.30
N ASN A 77 -23.89 -5.13 11.15
CA ASN A 77 -22.92 -6.22 11.00
C ASN A 77 -21.47 -5.80 11.29
N GLY A 78 -21.21 -4.52 11.62
CA GLY A 78 -19.85 -4.00 11.82
C GLY A 78 -19.01 -3.97 10.54
N MET A 79 -19.67 -3.83 9.38
CA MET A 79 -19.07 -3.81 8.04
C MET A 79 -18.90 -2.39 7.47
N VAL A 80 -19.03 -1.38 8.34
CA VAL A 80 -18.65 0.01 8.05
C VAL A 80 -17.30 0.25 8.71
N TYR A 81 -16.25 0.31 7.89
CA TYR A 81 -14.88 0.49 8.33
C TYR A 81 -14.46 1.95 8.19
N GLY A 82 -14.12 2.57 9.31
CA GLY A 82 -13.79 3.99 9.39
C GLY A 82 -14.98 4.85 9.80
N THR A 83 -14.83 6.16 9.68
CA THR A 83 -15.86 7.13 10.06
C THR A 83 -16.17 8.03 8.87
N PRO A 84 -16.95 7.55 7.88
CA PRO A 84 -17.21 8.30 6.66
C PRO A 84 -17.71 9.73 6.94
N GLN A 85 -17.03 10.73 6.41
CA GLN A 85 -17.41 12.14 6.45
C GLN A 85 -17.64 12.67 5.04
N ILE A 86 -18.35 13.80 4.94
CA ILE A 86 -18.55 14.48 3.66
C ILE A 86 -17.20 14.88 3.08
N GLY A 87 -16.96 14.51 1.82
CA GLY A 87 -15.70 14.74 1.10
C GLY A 87 -14.74 13.55 1.14
N ASP A 88 -14.99 12.54 1.97
CA ASP A 88 -14.12 11.36 2.03
C ASP A 88 -14.30 10.46 0.80
N ALA A 89 -13.20 9.87 0.35
CA ALA A 89 -13.21 8.82 -0.64
C ALA A 89 -13.70 7.51 0.00
N LEU A 90 -14.71 6.88 -0.61
CA LEU A 90 -15.34 5.66 -0.11
C LEU A 90 -15.33 4.55 -1.15
N ALA A 91 -15.21 3.31 -0.65
CA ALA A 91 -15.44 2.09 -1.39
C ALA A 91 -16.66 1.37 -0.80
N ILE A 92 -17.73 1.25 -1.59
CA ILE A 92 -18.98 0.62 -1.19
C ILE A 92 -19.14 -0.69 -1.95
N VAL A 93 -19.26 -1.79 -1.23
CA VAL A 93 -19.64 -3.09 -1.81
C VAL A 93 -21.16 -3.20 -1.75
N PRO A 94 -21.86 -3.16 -2.91
CA PRO A 94 -23.30 -3.28 -2.94
C PRO A 94 -23.73 -4.73 -2.65
N ASN A 95 -24.92 -4.89 -2.08
CA ASN A 95 -25.57 -6.19 -1.92
C ASN A 95 -25.88 -6.76 -3.32
N PRO A 96 -25.58 -8.05 -3.58
CA PRO A 96 -25.85 -8.68 -4.87
C PRO A 96 -27.34 -8.77 -5.24
N ILE A 97 -28.25 -8.67 -4.26
CA ILE A 97 -29.71 -8.71 -4.48
C ILE A 97 -30.29 -7.30 -4.68
N ASP A 98 -29.97 -6.37 -3.78
CA ASP A 98 -30.37 -4.97 -3.88
C ASP A 98 -29.13 -4.08 -4.09
N PRO A 99 -28.90 -3.55 -5.31
CA PRO A 99 -27.72 -2.75 -5.60
C PRO A 99 -27.67 -1.41 -4.88
N TYR A 100 -28.77 -0.97 -4.24
CA TYR A 100 -28.81 0.25 -3.44
C TYR A 100 -28.66 0.00 -1.93
N GLU A 101 -28.50 -1.25 -1.50
CA GLU A 101 -28.08 -1.60 -0.15
C GLU A 101 -26.58 -1.87 -0.15
N ALA A 102 -25.85 -1.32 0.82
CA ALA A 102 -24.44 -1.62 1.03
C ALA A 102 -24.28 -2.84 1.93
N GLU A 103 -23.51 -3.82 1.48
CA GLU A 103 -23.05 -4.93 2.31
C GLU A 103 -21.83 -4.50 3.16
N MET A 104 -20.97 -3.66 2.58
CA MET A 104 -19.76 -3.15 3.22
C MET A 104 -19.46 -1.73 2.76
N VAL A 105 -18.94 -0.91 3.68
CA VAL A 105 -18.44 0.43 3.40
C VAL A 105 -17.03 0.54 3.96
N ILE A 106 -16.08 0.99 3.15
CA ILE A 106 -14.71 1.27 3.57
C ILE A 106 -14.42 2.75 3.31
N ASP A 107 -14.02 3.45 4.36
CA ASP A 107 -13.48 4.80 4.29
C ASP A 107 -12.02 4.75 3.79
N LEU A 108 -11.84 5.04 2.51
CA LEU A 108 -10.54 4.99 1.85
C LEU A 108 -9.68 6.17 2.28
N GLU A 109 -10.26 7.31 2.59
CA GLU A 109 -9.52 8.49 3.03
C GLU A 109 -8.86 8.23 4.39
N GLN A 110 -9.60 7.60 5.31
CA GLN A 110 -9.04 7.18 6.59
C GLN A 110 -8.05 6.01 6.43
N MET A 111 -8.27 5.11 5.47
CA MET A 111 -7.37 3.99 5.18
C MET A 111 -6.04 4.44 4.58
N LYS A 112 -6.00 5.52 3.80
CA LYS A 112 -4.74 6.16 3.38
C LYS A 112 -3.94 6.58 4.61
N GLY A 113 -2.62 6.63 4.51
CA GLY A 113 -1.73 6.98 5.62
C GLY A 113 -0.70 5.91 5.96
N THR A 114 0.13 6.20 6.97
CA THR A 114 1.23 5.33 7.40
C THR A 114 0.77 4.44 8.56
N TRP A 115 0.79 3.12 8.32
CA TRP A 115 0.36 2.09 9.25
C TRP A 115 1.55 1.21 9.64
N THR A 116 1.84 1.14 10.94
CA THR A 116 3.01 0.42 11.46
C THR A 116 2.69 -0.55 12.59
N PHE A 117 3.57 -1.53 12.75
CA PHE A 117 3.61 -2.44 13.87
C PHE A 117 5.05 -2.61 14.34
N GLN A 118 5.20 -2.84 15.64
CA GLN A 118 6.51 -2.97 16.27
C GLN A 118 7.12 -4.35 15.96
N VAL A 119 8.39 -4.35 15.61
CA VAL A 119 9.20 -5.53 15.32
C VAL A 119 10.46 -5.49 16.17
N LEU A 120 10.71 -6.57 16.89
CA LEU A 120 11.96 -6.80 17.61
C LEU A 120 12.91 -7.63 16.73
N PRO A 121 14.22 -7.41 16.84
CA PRO A 121 15.18 -8.25 16.17
C PRO A 121 15.25 -9.61 16.85
N LYS A 122 15.72 -10.62 16.11
CA LYS A 122 15.94 -11.98 16.60
C LYS A 122 17.43 -12.28 16.66
N LEU A 123 17.83 -13.18 17.54
CA LEU A 123 19.22 -13.65 17.55
C LEU A 123 19.51 -14.42 16.26
N LYS A 124 20.70 -14.21 15.69
CA LYS A 124 21.17 -15.06 14.60
C LYS A 124 21.31 -16.49 15.14
N PRO A 125 20.91 -17.51 14.37
CA PRO A 125 20.97 -18.90 14.83
C PRO A 125 22.41 -19.27 15.17
N ASN A 126 22.64 -19.78 16.37
CA ASN A 126 23.95 -20.23 16.83
C ASN A 126 23.98 -21.77 16.86
N PRO A 127 24.99 -22.41 16.25
CA PRO A 127 25.08 -23.87 16.23
C PRO A 127 25.37 -24.51 17.60
N THR A 128 25.80 -23.75 18.60
CA THR A 128 26.33 -24.30 19.86
C THR A 128 25.47 -23.99 21.09
N LYS A 129 24.61 -22.97 21.04
CA LYS A 129 23.80 -22.53 22.19
C LYS A 129 22.38 -22.19 21.77
N THR A 130 21.43 -22.42 22.67
CA THR A 130 20.04 -21.99 22.46
C THR A 130 19.90 -20.47 22.62
N GLU A 131 18.85 -19.87 22.05
CA GLU A 131 18.58 -18.44 22.22
C GLU A 131 18.50 -18.04 23.70
N GLU A 132 17.90 -18.89 24.53
CA GLU A 132 17.73 -18.69 25.97
C GLU A 132 19.06 -18.68 26.73
N GLU A 133 19.97 -19.60 26.40
CA GLU A 133 21.31 -19.66 26.99
C GLU A 133 22.15 -18.43 26.64
N ILE A 134 22.02 -17.94 25.41
CA ILE A 134 22.69 -16.72 24.96
C ILE A 134 22.12 -15.51 25.71
N LEU A 135 20.79 -15.39 25.81
CA LEU A 135 20.13 -14.32 26.54
C LEU A 135 20.44 -14.36 28.05
N ALA A 136 20.57 -15.53 28.65
CA ALA A 136 20.95 -15.67 30.06
C ALA A 136 22.38 -15.16 30.33
N GLY A 137 23.28 -15.30 29.34
CA GLY A 137 24.64 -14.78 29.42
C GLY A 137 24.77 -13.27 29.19
N MET A 138 23.71 -12.60 28.73
CA MET A 138 23.74 -11.15 28.48
C MET A 138 23.27 -10.33 29.67
N SER A 139 24.00 -9.26 30.00
CA SER A 139 23.53 -8.23 30.92
C SER A 139 22.33 -7.47 30.34
N ASP A 140 21.50 -6.90 31.21
CA ASP A 140 20.32 -6.15 30.80
C ASP A 140 20.67 -4.93 29.93
N SER A 141 21.82 -4.30 30.19
CA SER A 141 22.34 -3.21 29.36
C SER A 141 22.66 -3.65 27.93
N MET A 142 23.18 -4.86 27.74
CA MET A 142 23.46 -5.40 26.40
C MET A 142 22.17 -5.78 25.68
N LYS A 143 21.19 -6.35 26.38
CA LYS A 143 19.85 -6.64 25.81
C LYS A 143 19.17 -5.36 25.33
N ALA A 144 19.18 -4.31 26.15
CA ALA A 144 18.58 -3.02 25.77
C ALA A 144 19.25 -2.37 24.56
N ALA A 145 20.56 -2.56 24.38
CA ALA A 145 21.30 -2.04 23.24
C ALA A 145 21.09 -2.84 21.95
N LEU A 146 20.90 -4.16 22.05
CA LEU A 146 20.75 -5.05 20.89
C LEU A 146 19.28 -5.15 20.42
N PHE A 147 18.33 -5.21 21.34
CA PHE A 147 16.91 -5.42 21.04
C PHE A 147 16.12 -4.12 20.93
N ILE A 148 16.61 -3.19 20.09
CA ILE A 148 15.91 -1.93 19.82
C ILE A 148 14.66 -2.22 18.97
N PRO A 149 13.46 -1.80 19.38
CA PRO A 149 12.30 -2.01 18.53
C PRO A 149 12.35 -1.14 17.27
N ARG A 150 11.93 -1.71 16.13
CA ARG A 150 11.73 -1.00 14.86
C ARG A 150 10.26 -1.02 14.46
N GLU A 151 9.82 -0.02 13.72
CA GLU A 151 8.46 0.08 13.20
C GLU A 151 8.43 -0.37 11.75
N TYR A 152 7.72 -1.46 11.47
CA TYR A 152 7.54 -1.99 10.12
C TYR A 152 6.11 -1.76 9.66
N GLY A 153 5.90 -1.71 8.35
CA GLY A 153 4.57 -1.59 7.79
C GLY A 153 4.58 -0.95 6.41
N PHE A 154 3.55 -0.15 6.14
CA PHE A 154 3.34 0.45 4.84
C PHE A 154 2.65 1.81 4.95
N THR A 155 2.84 2.64 3.92
CA THR A 155 2.10 3.86 3.70
C THR A 155 1.22 3.68 2.47
N LEU A 156 -0.09 3.85 2.63
CA LEU A 156 -1.05 3.86 1.52
C LEU A 156 -1.29 5.31 1.11
N LYS A 157 -1.21 5.59 -0.19
CA LYS A 157 -1.37 6.92 -0.77
C LYS A 157 -2.44 6.89 -1.86
N SER A 158 -2.91 8.07 -2.24
CA SER A 158 -3.74 8.27 -3.43
C SER A 158 -3.10 7.66 -4.69
N TYR A 159 -3.92 7.46 -5.72
CA TYR A 159 -3.56 6.80 -6.97
C TYR A 159 -3.03 5.37 -6.78
N ASN A 160 -3.57 4.67 -5.77
CA ASN A 160 -3.25 3.27 -5.48
C ASN A 160 -1.75 3.02 -5.22
N GLN A 161 -1.01 4.04 -4.75
CA GLN A 161 0.43 3.91 -4.48
C GLN A 161 0.70 3.45 -3.05
N ALA A 162 1.64 2.53 -2.88
CA ALA A 162 2.13 2.10 -1.58
C ALA A 162 3.62 2.45 -1.41
N SER A 163 4.08 2.55 -0.16
CA SER A 163 5.50 2.71 0.15
C SER A 163 5.84 1.94 1.43
N PRO A 164 7.03 1.31 1.52
CA PRO A 164 7.40 0.55 2.70
C PRO A 164 7.72 1.44 3.90
N VAL A 165 7.55 0.87 5.10
CA VAL A 165 8.04 1.43 6.36
C VAL A 165 8.92 0.39 7.03
N GLY A 166 10.08 0.80 7.55
CA GLY A 166 11.03 -0.07 8.24
C GLY A 166 12.44 -0.06 7.64
N TYR A 167 12.63 0.52 6.45
CA TYR A 167 13.95 0.70 5.88
C TYR A 167 14.74 1.73 6.68
N ILE A 168 15.90 1.30 7.19
CA ILE A 168 16.88 2.16 7.82
C ILE A 168 18.11 2.18 6.91
N MET A 169 18.51 3.38 6.49
CA MET A 169 19.72 3.60 5.71
C MET A 169 20.92 3.17 6.56
N LYS A 170 21.63 2.14 6.10
CA LYS A 170 22.79 1.60 6.82
C LYS A 170 23.99 2.50 6.55
N ALA A 171 24.65 2.97 7.60
CA ALA A 171 25.83 3.82 7.47
C ALA A 171 27.11 3.03 7.15
N ASN A 172 27.20 1.75 7.52
CA ASN A 172 28.40 0.91 7.36
C ASN A 172 28.05 -0.57 7.08
N SER A 173 28.99 -1.30 6.45
CA SER A 173 28.87 -2.73 6.08
C SER A 173 29.11 -3.74 7.22
N LEU A 174 29.22 -3.29 8.48
CA LEU A 174 29.58 -4.13 9.63
C LEU A 174 28.37 -4.74 10.36
N GLU A 175 27.14 -4.58 9.85
CA GLU A 175 25.95 -5.26 10.41
C GLU A 175 26.03 -6.79 10.34
N ASP A 176 26.92 -7.36 9.51
CA ASP A 176 27.21 -8.79 9.52
C ASP A 176 27.75 -9.24 10.89
N GLU A 177 28.36 -8.35 11.68
CA GLU A 177 28.90 -8.63 13.01
C GLU A 177 27.84 -8.52 14.14
N SER A 178 26.65 -7.96 13.89
CA SER A 178 25.60 -7.91 14.91
C SER A 178 25.10 -9.31 15.24
N PRO A 179 24.97 -9.68 16.54
CA PRO A 179 24.43 -10.98 16.95
C PRO A 179 22.91 -11.09 16.72
N VAL A 180 22.25 -9.96 16.44
CA VAL A 180 20.81 -9.89 16.17
C VAL A 180 20.54 -9.42 14.74
N GLU A 181 19.47 -9.94 14.16
CA GLU A 181 19.00 -9.63 12.82
C GLU A 181 17.50 -9.31 12.84
N TYR A 182 17.12 -8.26 12.11
CA TYR A 182 15.70 -7.93 11.94
C TYR A 182 15.12 -8.73 10.78
N PRO A 183 13.83 -9.10 10.85
CA PRO A 183 13.12 -9.62 9.69
C PRO A 183 13.28 -8.70 8.47
N LYS A 184 13.33 -9.29 7.28
CA LYS A 184 13.40 -8.52 6.03
C LYS A 184 12.15 -7.63 5.90
N VAL A 185 12.36 -6.34 5.65
CA VAL A 185 11.27 -5.40 5.36
C VAL A 185 10.61 -5.80 4.05
N THR A 186 9.29 -5.92 4.03
CA THR A 186 8.54 -6.16 2.79
C THR A 186 8.32 -4.84 2.07
N VAL A 187 8.68 -4.79 0.79
CA VAL A 187 8.47 -3.62 -0.07
C VAL A 187 7.13 -3.75 -0.78
N TYR A 188 6.31 -2.72 -0.65
CA TYR A 188 5.04 -2.60 -1.36
C TYR A 188 5.06 -1.39 -2.27
N THR A 189 4.46 -1.53 -3.46
CA THR A 189 4.48 -0.51 -4.52
C THR A 189 3.09 0.00 -4.86
N SER A 190 2.08 -0.86 -4.81
CA SER A 190 0.69 -0.46 -5.03
C SER A 190 -0.29 -1.17 -4.09
N TRP A 191 -1.49 -0.62 -3.99
CA TRP A 191 -2.58 -1.21 -3.23
C TRP A 191 -3.92 -0.95 -3.92
N HIS A 192 -4.88 -1.83 -3.72
CA HIS A 192 -6.23 -1.71 -4.27
C HIS A 192 -7.25 -2.32 -3.30
N ILE A 193 -8.48 -1.83 -3.31
CA ILE A 193 -9.62 -2.59 -2.83
C ILE A 193 -10.16 -3.43 -3.98
N PHE A 194 -10.65 -4.63 -3.67
CA PHE A 194 -11.35 -5.48 -4.62
C PHE A 194 -12.37 -6.33 -3.88
N ASN A 195 -13.66 -6.14 -4.20
CA ASN A 195 -14.77 -6.80 -3.51
C ASN A 195 -14.65 -6.73 -1.97
N GLY A 196 -14.31 -5.55 -1.45
CA GLY A 196 -14.16 -5.31 0.00
C GLY A 196 -12.89 -5.87 0.66
N ARG A 197 -11.94 -6.41 -0.12
CA ARG A 197 -10.65 -6.90 0.36
C ARG A 197 -9.53 -5.95 -0.03
N LEU A 198 -8.56 -5.76 0.86
CA LEU A 198 -7.36 -4.99 0.63
C LEU A 198 -6.31 -5.86 -0.05
N TYR A 199 -5.86 -5.47 -1.23
CA TYR A 199 -4.75 -6.08 -1.94
C TYR A 199 -3.56 -5.13 -1.89
N ILE A 200 -2.41 -5.61 -1.44
CA ILE A 200 -1.16 -4.82 -1.43
C ILE A 200 -0.12 -5.60 -2.22
N TYR A 201 0.39 -4.99 -3.29
CA TYR A 201 1.32 -5.61 -4.22
C TYR A 201 2.75 -5.34 -3.79
N LYS A 202 3.57 -6.40 -3.87
CA LYS A 202 4.98 -6.35 -3.56
C LYS A 202 5.73 -5.64 -4.67
N ASP A 203 7.02 -5.39 -4.44
CA ASP A 203 7.85 -4.76 -5.44
C ASP A 203 7.86 -5.54 -6.77
N THR A 204 7.96 -4.76 -7.84
CA THR A 204 8.16 -5.26 -9.20
C THR A 204 9.63 -5.53 -9.48
N LEU A 205 10.50 -5.49 -8.47
CA LEU A 205 11.93 -5.77 -8.58
C LEU A 205 12.28 -7.03 -7.76
N ASP A 206 13.02 -7.95 -8.36
CA ASP A 206 13.58 -9.10 -7.65
C ASP A 206 14.80 -8.69 -6.80
N GLU A 207 15.35 -9.64 -6.02
CA GLU A 207 16.51 -9.38 -5.16
C GLU A 207 17.78 -9.01 -5.95
N GLN A 208 17.80 -9.29 -7.25
CA GLN A 208 18.89 -8.99 -8.17
C GLN A 208 18.65 -7.68 -8.94
N GLY A 209 17.54 -6.98 -8.67
CA GLY A 209 17.18 -5.72 -9.32
C GLY A 209 16.54 -5.86 -10.70
N ASN A 210 16.15 -7.07 -11.12
CA ASN A 210 15.42 -7.27 -12.36
C ASN A 210 13.93 -7.02 -12.17
N ARG A 211 13.29 -6.50 -13.21
CA ARG A 211 11.85 -6.25 -13.20
C ARG A 211 11.06 -7.57 -13.31
N ILE A 212 10.30 -7.87 -12.27
CA ILE A 212 9.29 -8.91 -12.23
C ILE A 212 8.12 -8.49 -13.14
N PRO A 213 7.65 -9.37 -14.05
CA PRO A 213 6.45 -9.13 -14.83
C PRO A 213 5.25 -8.86 -13.92
N GLN A 214 4.39 -7.90 -14.26
CA GLN A 214 3.25 -7.47 -13.45
C GLN A 214 2.37 -8.65 -12.98
N ASP A 215 2.16 -9.64 -13.86
CA ASP A 215 1.33 -10.82 -13.61
C ASP A 215 1.95 -11.82 -12.62
N SER A 216 3.24 -11.67 -12.31
CA SER A 216 4.00 -12.50 -11.37
C SER A 216 4.35 -11.77 -10.08
N VAL A 217 3.94 -10.50 -9.94
CA VAL A 217 4.16 -9.72 -8.72
C VAL A 217 3.33 -10.33 -7.60
N GLY A 218 4.00 -10.79 -6.56
CA GLY A 218 3.33 -11.29 -5.36
C GLY A 218 2.49 -10.19 -4.72
N PHE A 219 1.35 -10.55 -4.15
CA PHE A 219 0.51 -9.64 -3.39
C PHE A 219 0.09 -10.30 -2.09
N ASP A 220 -0.18 -9.48 -1.09
CA ASP A 220 -0.84 -9.90 0.13
C ASP A 220 -2.28 -9.43 0.10
N SER A 221 -3.23 -10.33 0.40
CA SER A 221 -4.66 -10.01 0.46
C SER A 221 -5.14 -10.02 1.90
N GLY A 222 -5.86 -8.97 2.26
CA GLY A 222 -6.33 -8.67 3.60
C GLY A 222 -7.84 -8.50 3.64
N SER A 223 -8.49 -9.06 4.65
CA SER A 223 -9.88 -8.73 5.00
C SER A 223 -9.86 -7.77 6.18
N MET A 224 -10.43 -6.58 5.98
CA MET A 224 -10.50 -5.56 7.04
C MET A 224 -11.30 -6.08 8.23
N ARG A 225 -10.85 -5.76 9.44
CA ARG A 225 -11.51 -6.12 10.71
C ARG A 225 -11.83 -4.90 11.54
N TYR A 226 -11.01 -3.87 11.45
CA TYR A 226 -11.19 -2.63 12.18
C TYR A 226 -10.47 -1.50 11.46
N LEU A 227 -11.09 -0.32 11.43
CA LEU A 227 -10.48 0.90 10.91
C LEU A 227 -10.98 2.09 11.71
N SER A 228 -10.03 2.86 12.24
CA SER A 228 -10.25 4.10 13.00
C SER A 228 -9.17 5.11 12.62
N ALA A 229 -9.24 6.33 13.14
CA ALA A 229 -8.31 7.39 12.82
C ALA A 229 -6.85 7.09 13.24
N ASP A 230 -6.64 6.18 14.19
CA ASP A 230 -5.32 5.85 14.73
C ASP A 230 -4.97 4.35 14.68
N SER A 231 -5.95 3.48 14.43
CA SER A 231 -5.77 2.03 14.52
C SER A 231 -6.46 1.31 13.37
N MET A 232 -5.77 0.31 12.82
CA MET A 232 -6.27 -0.55 11.75
C MET A 232 -5.98 -2.00 12.09
N ALA A 233 -6.92 -2.90 11.84
CA ALA A 233 -6.70 -4.33 11.92
C ALA A 233 -7.21 -5.02 10.66
N ALA A 234 -6.38 -5.90 10.10
CA ALA A 234 -6.73 -6.67 8.92
C ALA A 234 -6.24 -8.11 9.05
N LEU A 235 -7.04 -9.06 8.58
CA LEU A 235 -6.68 -10.47 8.50
C LEU A 235 -5.92 -10.71 7.19
N PHE A 236 -4.62 -10.96 7.28
CA PHE A 236 -3.79 -11.39 6.16
C PHE A 236 -3.51 -12.89 6.29
N GLY A 237 -3.97 -13.68 5.31
CA GLY A 237 -3.92 -15.14 5.38
C GLY A 237 -4.63 -15.68 6.62
N LYS A 238 -3.87 -16.19 7.59
CA LYS A 238 -4.40 -16.73 8.86
C LYS A 238 -4.15 -15.82 10.07
N LYS A 239 -3.45 -14.70 9.89
CA LYS A 239 -3.01 -13.84 10.98
C LYS A 239 -3.72 -12.49 10.93
N VAL A 240 -4.32 -12.10 12.05
CA VAL A 240 -4.80 -10.72 12.23
C VAL A 240 -3.59 -9.86 12.54
N MET A 241 -3.30 -8.92 11.65
CA MET A 241 -2.30 -7.90 11.83
C MET A 241 -2.97 -6.65 12.38
N GLN A 242 -2.39 -6.07 13.42
CA GLN A 242 -2.84 -4.84 14.06
C GLN A 242 -1.78 -3.77 13.80
N TYR A 243 -2.24 -2.61 13.36
CA TYR A 243 -1.42 -1.48 13.00
C TYR A 243 -1.87 -0.26 13.77
N HIS A 244 -0.90 0.59 14.10
CA HIS A 244 -1.15 1.93 14.62
C HIS A 244 -0.67 2.96 13.60
N ARG A 245 -1.32 4.13 13.60
CA ARG A 245 -1.05 5.18 12.64
C ARG A 245 0.16 6.00 13.06
N LYS A 246 1.00 6.35 12.08
CA LYS A 246 2.10 7.30 12.23
C LYS A 246 1.89 8.46 11.26
N LYS A 247 2.50 9.60 11.57
CA LYS A 247 2.46 10.78 10.69
C LYS A 247 3.10 10.52 9.33
N ASN A 248 4.21 9.78 9.31
CA ASN A 248 4.94 9.37 8.11
C ASN A 248 5.96 8.26 8.43
N ALA A 249 6.49 7.63 7.38
CA ALA A 249 7.47 6.54 7.48
C ALA A 249 8.79 6.94 8.16
N LEU A 250 9.22 8.21 8.00
CA LEU A 250 10.48 8.71 8.57
C LEU A 250 10.38 8.85 10.10
N GLU A 251 9.28 9.40 10.57
CA GLU A 251 9.01 9.59 11.99
C GLU A 251 8.86 8.25 12.72
N ALA A 252 8.29 7.23 12.05
CA ALA A 252 8.10 5.90 12.62
C ALA A 252 9.42 5.26 13.09
N ASN A 253 10.53 5.47 12.39
CA ASN A 253 11.83 4.85 12.71
C ASN A 253 12.92 5.86 13.13
N LYS A 254 12.53 7.10 13.50
CA LYS A 254 13.49 8.15 13.87
C LYS A 254 14.40 7.75 15.03
N GLU A 255 13.88 7.02 16.01
CA GLU A 255 14.66 6.55 17.16
C GLU A 255 15.66 5.46 16.75
N ALA A 256 15.21 4.49 15.96
CA ALA A 256 16.06 3.44 15.43
C ALA A 256 17.17 4.01 14.51
N GLN A 257 16.84 4.98 13.66
CA GLN A 257 17.84 5.69 12.84
C GLN A 257 18.90 6.39 13.70
N LYS A 258 18.49 7.12 14.74
CA LYS A 258 19.43 7.76 15.68
C LYS A 258 20.30 6.76 16.44
N ALA A 259 19.75 5.58 16.77
CA ALA A 259 20.52 4.53 17.43
C ALA A 259 21.62 4.00 16.51
N GLU A 260 21.30 3.74 15.23
CA GLU A 260 22.29 3.33 14.23
C GLU A 260 23.37 4.40 14.00
N GLU A 261 22.99 5.68 13.91
CA GLU A 261 23.94 6.80 13.78
C GLU A 261 24.90 6.90 14.98
N LYS A 262 24.40 6.67 16.21
CA LYS A 262 25.24 6.65 17.42
C LYS A 262 26.22 5.49 17.43
N ILE A 263 25.80 4.30 17.00
CA ILE A 263 26.69 3.14 16.88
C ILE A 263 27.79 3.49 15.87
N ALA A 264 27.41 3.96 14.67
CA ALA A 264 28.37 4.34 13.63
C ALA A 264 29.41 5.38 14.11
N THR A 265 28.98 6.43 14.82
CA THR A 265 29.88 7.50 15.30
C THR A 265 30.77 7.09 16.47
N THR A 266 30.33 6.16 17.33
CA THR A 266 31.14 5.63 18.44
C THR A 266 32.30 4.77 17.90
N HIS A 267 32.09 4.09 16.78
CA HIS A 267 33.10 3.23 16.15
C HIS A 267 34.09 4.00 15.25
N VAL A 268 33.70 5.13 14.67
CA VAL A 268 34.64 6.00 13.90
C VAL A 268 35.66 6.72 14.80
N LYS A 269 35.41 6.79 16.12
CA LYS A 269 36.31 7.43 17.10
C LYS A 269 37.25 6.46 17.83
N LYS A 270 37.27 5.18 17.46
CA LYS A 270 38.26 4.20 17.93
C LYS A 270 39.26 3.91 16.81
#